data_AF-A0A4S4H410-F1
#
_entry.id   AF-A0A4S4H410-F1
#
_cell.length_a   1.000
_cell.length_b   1.000
_cell.length_c   1.000
_cell.angle_alpha   90.00
_cell.angle_beta   90.00
_cell.angle_gamma   90.00
#
_symmetry.space_group_name_H-M   'P 1'
#
loop_
_entity.id
_entity.type
_entity.pdbx_description
1 polymer ?
#
loop_
_entity_poly.entity_id
_entity_poly.type
_entity_poly.pdbx_seq_one_letter_code
_entity_poly.pdbx_strand_id
1 'polypeptide(L)'
;MQAIVIKTGEVVEVEKTATYCATWSGNKQIYNESELLFEPSTKIDGWVARNATGKILFFKGKQAPSKPNYEKLPKQWHGSAPPDNGIPIVPQSAFPEVTWDSEPLEVTIIIKPKEK
;
A
#
# COMPACT_ATOMS: atom_id res chain seq x y z
N MET A 1 6.12 19.51 -9.30
CA MET A 1 5.63 18.16 -9.67
C MET A 1 5.27 17.42 -8.39
N GLN A 2 4.21 16.60 -8.35
CA GLN A 2 3.86 15.85 -7.14
C GLN A 2 4.59 14.51 -7.09
N ALA A 3 5.01 14.11 -5.90
CA ALA A 3 5.65 12.83 -5.63
C ALA A 3 5.22 12.28 -4.27
N ILE A 4 5.31 10.96 -4.08
CA ILE A 4 5.14 10.33 -2.77
C ILE A 4 6.52 10.04 -2.19
N VAL A 5 6.78 10.50 -0.97
CA VAL A 5 7.97 10.10 -0.20
C VAL A 5 7.80 8.65 0.20
N ILE A 6 8.62 7.74 -0.33
CA ILE A 6 8.43 6.29 -0.16
C ILE A 6 8.45 5.89 1.32
N LYS A 7 9.32 6.51 2.12
CA LYS A 7 9.50 6.18 3.54
C LYS A 7 8.30 6.56 4.41
N THR A 8 7.66 7.70 4.12
CA THR A 8 6.59 8.25 4.97
C THR A 8 5.21 8.10 4.33
N GLY A 9 5.15 7.84 3.03
CA GLY A 9 3.93 7.84 2.24
C GLY A 9 3.30 9.23 2.08
N GLU A 10 4.02 10.31 2.41
CA GLU A 10 3.54 11.69 2.30
C GLU A 10 3.55 12.15 0.83
N VAL A 11 2.50 12.86 0.41
CA VAL A 11 2.45 13.51 -0.91
C VAL A 11 3.07 14.88 -0.80
N VAL A 12 4.15 15.12 -1.54
CA VAL A 12 4.91 16.37 -1.53
C VAL A 12 4.97 16.98 -2.92
N GLU A 13 5.04 18.30 -2.97
CA GLU A 13 5.38 19.03 -4.20
C GLU A 13 6.89 19.22 -4.27
N VAL A 14 7.49 18.74 -5.36
CA VAL A 14 8.94 18.77 -5.58
C VAL A 14 9.29 19.48 -6.87
N GLU A 15 10.52 19.96 -6.93
CA GLU A 15 11.11 20.62 -8.09
C GLU A 15 12.41 19.88 -8.44
N LYS A 16 12.61 19.56 -9.72
CA LYS A 16 13.84 18.92 -10.17
C LYS A 16 14.96 19.97 -10.24
N THR A 17 16.07 19.72 -9.56
CA THR A 17 17.25 20.58 -9.59
C THR A 17 18.43 19.82 -10.22
N ALA A 18 19.31 20.53 -10.92
CA ALA A 18 20.51 19.94 -11.48
C ALA A 18 21.59 19.77 -10.40
N THR A 19 22.29 18.64 -10.42
CA THR A 19 23.25 18.16 -9.40
C THR A 19 24.45 19.09 -9.15
N TYR A 20 24.63 20.13 -9.97
CA TYR A 20 25.75 21.08 -9.88
C TYR A 20 25.42 22.41 -9.19
N CYS A 21 24.22 22.54 -8.60
CA CYS A 21 23.85 23.76 -7.90
C CYS A 21 24.00 23.59 -6.38
N ALA A 22 24.80 24.44 -5.75
CA ALA A 22 24.67 24.69 -4.32
C ALA A 22 23.29 25.32 -4.10
N THR A 23 22.33 24.52 -3.65
CA THR A 23 21.00 25.03 -3.34
C THR A 23 21.03 25.58 -1.92
N TRP A 24 20.86 26.90 -1.77
CA TRP A 24 20.49 27.47 -0.49
C TRP A 24 19.00 27.16 -0.26
N SER A 25 18.76 25.94 0.17
CA SER A 25 17.47 25.49 0.61
C SER A 25 17.35 25.96 2.06
N GLY A 26 16.47 26.92 2.36
CA GLY A 26 16.14 27.31 3.74
C GLY A 26 15.53 26.14 4.52
N ASN A 27 14.26 26.22 4.93
CA ASN A 27 13.54 25.09 5.55
C ASN A 27 13.05 24.02 4.54
N LYS A 28 13.69 23.91 3.36
CA LYS A 28 13.26 22.96 2.34
C LYS A 28 13.98 21.62 2.55
N GLN A 29 13.27 20.52 2.31
CA GLN A 29 13.85 19.18 2.40
C GLN A 29 14.31 18.72 1.02
N ILE A 30 15.48 18.08 0.97
CA ILE A 30 16.05 17.51 -0.24
C ILE A 30 15.78 16.01 -0.22
N TYR A 31 15.33 15.49 -1.35
CA TYR A 31 15.08 14.06 -1.56
C TYR A 31 15.91 13.57 -2.75
N ASN A 32 16.44 12.37 -2.65
CA ASN A 32 16.94 11.65 -3.82
C ASN A 32 15.76 11.16 -4.67
N GLU A 33 15.98 11.04 -5.97
CA GLU A 33 14.97 10.53 -6.90
C GLU A 33 14.48 9.12 -6.49
N SER A 34 15.37 8.27 -5.96
CA SER A 34 15.02 6.94 -5.45
C SER A 34 14.17 6.93 -4.18
N GLU A 35 14.05 8.07 -3.49
CA GLU A 35 13.21 8.23 -2.29
C GLU A 35 11.80 8.71 -2.64
N LEU A 36 11.58 9.03 -3.91
CA LEU A 36 10.36 9.62 -4.42
C LEU A 36 9.72 8.69 -5.45
N LEU A 37 8.39 8.67 -5.44
CA LEU A 37 7.61 8.01 -6.47
C LEU A 37 6.92 9.05 -7.35
N PHE A 38 7.35 9.09 -8.61
CA PHE A 38 6.82 9.95 -9.66
C PHE A 38 6.03 9.10 -10.65
N GLU A 39 4.70 9.14 -10.61
CA GLU A 39 3.77 8.57 -11.60
C GLU A 39 2.32 8.70 -11.07
N PRO A 40 1.27 8.50 -11.89
CA PRO A 40 -0.08 8.31 -11.40
C PRO A 40 -0.16 6.96 -10.67
N SER A 41 0.40 6.94 -9.45
CA SER A 41 0.36 5.81 -8.55
C SER A 41 -0.83 5.98 -7.62
N THR A 42 -1.61 4.91 -7.48
CA THR A 42 -2.71 4.90 -6.53
C THR A 42 -2.20 4.34 -5.21
N LYS A 43 -2.19 5.19 -4.18
CA LYS A 43 -1.92 4.79 -2.80
C LYS A 43 -3.21 4.30 -2.15
N ILE A 44 -3.15 3.13 -1.53
CA ILE A 44 -4.27 2.57 -0.78
C ILE A 44 -3.77 2.10 0.57
N ASP A 45 -4.22 2.78 1.62
CA ASP A 45 -3.96 2.39 3.00
C ASP A 45 -5.02 1.39 3.48
N GLY A 46 -4.60 0.39 4.25
CA GLY A 46 -5.47 -0.66 4.73
C GLY A 46 -4.76 -1.71 5.56
N TRP A 47 -5.36 -2.89 5.62
CA TRP A 47 -4.93 -3.99 6.48
C TRP A 47 -4.81 -5.27 5.70
N VAL A 48 -3.81 -6.09 6.00
CA VAL A 48 -3.70 -7.45 5.48
C VAL A 48 -3.90 -8.46 6.60
N ALA A 49 -4.67 -9.50 6.30
CA ALA A 49 -4.89 -10.61 7.21
C ALA A 49 -4.87 -11.93 6.43
N ARG A 50 -4.44 -13.00 7.10
CA ARG A 50 -4.54 -14.36 6.56
C ARG A 50 -5.86 -14.96 6.99
N ASN A 51 -6.63 -15.48 6.04
CA ASN A 51 -7.86 -16.20 6.36
C ASN A 51 -7.58 -17.66 6.76
N ALA A 52 -8.62 -18.38 7.22
CA ALA A 52 -8.50 -19.76 7.69
C ALA A 52 -8.04 -20.76 6.60
N THR A 53 -8.12 -20.38 5.32
CA THR A 53 -7.58 -21.17 4.20
C THR A 53 -6.18 -20.77 3.76
N GLY A 54 -5.51 -19.90 4.52
CA GLY A 54 -4.15 -19.47 4.22
C GLY A 54 -4.04 -18.42 3.11
N LYS A 55 -5.14 -17.83 2.63
CA LYS A 55 -5.12 -16.73 1.65
C LYS A 55 -4.89 -15.40 2.36
N ILE A 56 -4.06 -14.54 1.76
CA ILE A 56 -3.89 -13.16 2.19
C ILE A 56 -4.98 -12.30 1.56
N LEU A 57 -5.66 -11.54 2.40
CA LEU A 57 -6.72 -10.61 2.01
C LEU A 57 -6.28 -9.19 2.36
N PHE A 58 -6.59 -8.23 1.49
CA PHE A 58 -6.41 -6.81 1.76
C PHE A 58 -7.76 -6.14 2.04
N PHE A 59 -7.83 -5.39 3.14
CA PHE A 59 -9.00 -4.64 3.60
C PHE A 59 -8.70 -3.15 3.56
N LYS A 60 -9.41 -2.41 2.71
CA LYS A 60 -9.28 -0.95 2.68
C LYS A 60 -9.97 -0.34 3.91
N GLY A 61 -9.31 0.60 4.58
CA GLY A 61 -9.93 1.37 5.68
C GLY A 61 -9.00 1.62 6.86
N LYS A 62 -9.47 2.48 7.78
CA LYS A 62 -8.72 2.90 8.98
C LYS A 62 -8.80 1.94 10.16
N GLN A 63 -9.70 0.95 10.09
CA GLN A 63 -9.95 0.02 11.19
C GLN A 63 -9.47 -1.37 10.80
N ALA A 64 -8.73 -2.01 11.69
CA ALA A 64 -8.31 -3.39 11.51
C ALA A 64 -9.55 -4.30 11.42
N PRO A 65 -9.57 -5.25 10.47
CA PRO A 65 -10.66 -6.21 10.40
C PRO A 65 -10.63 -7.12 11.64
N SER A 66 -11.78 -7.52 12.16
CA SER A 66 -11.83 -8.52 13.24
C SER A 66 -11.78 -9.94 12.66
N LYS A 67 -11.18 -10.91 13.38
CA LYS A 67 -11.09 -12.32 12.96
C LYS A 67 -12.41 -12.90 12.44
N PRO A 68 -13.59 -12.67 13.08
CA PRO A 68 -14.88 -13.14 12.56
C PRO A 68 -15.19 -12.64 11.13
N ASN A 69 -14.70 -11.46 10.75
CA ASN A 69 -14.96 -10.87 9.43
C ASN A 69 -14.22 -11.60 8.31
N TYR A 70 -13.11 -12.29 8.60
CA TYR A 70 -12.28 -12.96 7.58
C TYR A 70 -12.03 -14.45 7.80
N GLU A 71 -12.47 -15.01 8.91
CA GLU A 71 -12.42 -16.43 9.21
C GLU A 71 -13.17 -17.31 8.20
N LYS A 72 -14.39 -16.88 7.82
CA LYS A 72 -15.29 -17.64 6.94
C LYS A 72 -15.27 -17.19 5.48
N LEU A 73 -14.29 -16.38 5.08
CA LEU A 73 -14.16 -15.88 3.70
C LEU A 73 -13.57 -16.82 2.61
N PRO A 74 -13.65 -18.17 2.63
CA PRO A 74 -13.07 -18.95 1.53
C PRO A 74 -14.02 -19.71 0.60
N LYS A 75 -15.35 -19.58 0.68
CA LYS A 75 -16.26 -20.51 -0.07
C LYS A 75 -17.15 -19.94 -1.18
N GLN A 76 -17.32 -18.63 -1.34
CA GLN A 76 -18.31 -18.09 -2.30
C GLN A 76 -17.82 -16.91 -3.16
N TRP A 77 -16.53 -16.61 -3.13
CA TRP A 77 -15.98 -15.41 -3.77
C TRP A 77 -15.60 -15.58 -5.24
N HIS A 78 -16.31 -16.47 -5.94
CA HIS A 78 -16.41 -16.45 -7.39
C HIS A 78 -17.69 -15.68 -7.76
N GLY A 79 -17.60 -14.35 -7.86
CA GLY A 79 -18.62 -13.59 -8.61
C GLY A 79 -19.57 -12.66 -7.85
N SER A 80 -19.33 -12.33 -6.58
CA SER A 80 -20.06 -11.21 -5.95
C SER A 80 -19.15 -10.47 -4.99
N ALA A 81 -18.56 -9.38 -5.48
CA ALA A 81 -17.89 -8.38 -4.66
C ALA A 81 -18.92 -7.77 -3.69
N PRO A 82 -18.65 -7.63 -2.38
CA PRO A 82 -19.20 -6.53 -1.62
C PRO A 82 -18.53 -5.24 -2.14
N PRO A 83 -19.27 -4.14 -2.13
CA PRO A 83 -18.89 -2.93 -2.83
C PRO A 83 -17.55 -2.42 -2.28
N ASP A 84 -16.61 -2.19 -3.18
CA ASP A 84 -15.47 -1.26 -3.04
C ASP A 84 -14.33 -1.55 -2.03
N ASN A 85 -14.31 -2.68 -1.29
CA ASN A 85 -13.43 -2.80 -0.11
C ASN A 85 -12.32 -3.88 -0.10
N GLY A 86 -12.03 -4.57 -1.21
CA GLY A 86 -10.89 -5.51 -1.20
C GLY A 86 -10.28 -5.80 -2.58
N ILE A 87 -8.95 -5.67 -2.67
CA ILE A 87 -8.17 -6.33 -3.71
C ILE A 87 -8.04 -7.78 -3.23
N PRO A 88 -8.70 -8.75 -3.89
CA PRO A 88 -9.06 -9.99 -3.21
C PRO A 88 -7.87 -10.91 -2.93
N ILE A 89 -6.71 -10.74 -3.58
CA ILE A 89 -5.57 -11.65 -3.40
C ILE A 89 -4.27 -10.89 -3.64
N VAL A 90 -3.54 -10.62 -2.56
CA VAL A 90 -2.11 -10.26 -2.66
C VAL A 90 -1.31 -11.58 -2.68
N PRO A 91 -0.18 -11.70 -3.41
CA PRO A 91 0.62 -12.92 -3.40
C PRO A 91 0.94 -13.38 -1.99
N GLN A 92 0.74 -14.66 -1.69
CA GLN A 92 0.97 -15.22 -0.34
C GLN A 92 2.40 -15.00 0.14
N SER A 93 3.36 -14.96 -0.78
CA SER A 93 4.77 -14.69 -0.51
C SER A 93 5.08 -13.24 -0.16
N ALA A 94 4.16 -12.30 -0.40
CA ALA A 94 4.38 -10.88 -0.11
C ALA A 94 4.34 -10.54 1.38
N PHE A 95 3.66 -11.38 2.19
CA PHE A 95 3.47 -11.17 3.63
C PHE A 95 3.67 -12.50 4.39
N PRO A 96 4.90 -13.04 4.46
CA PRO A 96 5.19 -14.30 5.14
C PRO A 96 4.94 -14.25 6.65
N GLU A 97 5.07 -13.08 7.27
CA GLU A 97 4.87 -12.83 8.69
C GLU A 97 3.39 -12.81 9.11
N VAL A 98 2.48 -12.55 8.16
CA VAL A 98 1.04 -12.54 8.42
C VAL A 98 0.55 -13.99 8.42
N THR A 99 0.21 -14.51 9.59
CA THR A 99 -0.28 -15.87 9.82
C THR A 99 -1.78 -15.85 10.17
N TRP A 100 -2.38 -17.03 10.34
CA TRP A 100 -3.77 -17.11 10.80
C TRP A 100 -3.95 -16.56 12.23
N ASP A 101 -2.94 -16.78 13.07
CA ASP A 101 -3.01 -16.40 14.48
C ASP A 101 -2.56 -14.96 14.74
N SER A 102 -1.78 -14.36 13.82
CA SER A 102 -1.35 -12.97 13.93
C SER A 102 -2.52 -12.00 13.84
N GLU A 103 -2.36 -10.86 14.51
CA GLU A 103 -3.22 -9.69 14.27
C GLU A 103 -3.08 -9.21 12.81
N PRO A 104 -4.12 -8.57 12.23
CA PRO A 104 -4.01 -7.92 10.94
C PRO A 104 -2.87 -6.91 10.93
N LEU A 105 -2.11 -6.89 9.84
CA LEU A 105 -1.00 -5.97 9.64
C LEU A 105 -1.48 -4.74 8.86
N GLU A 106 -1.23 -3.54 9.39
CA GLU A 106 -1.48 -2.29 8.67
C GLU A 106 -0.44 -2.10 7.57
N VAL A 107 -0.89 -1.81 6.35
CA VAL A 107 -0.02 -1.65 5.17
C VAL A 107 -0.49 -0.52 4.26
N THR A 108 0.47 0.03 3.53
CA THR A 108 0.22 0.89 2.37
C THR A 108 0.54 0.09 1.11
N ILE A 109 -0.46 -0.08 0.23
CA ILE A 109 -0.27 -0.64 -1.12
C ILE A 109 -0.09 0.51 -2.12
N ILE A 110 0.94 0.40 -2.94
CA ILE A 110 1.22 1.32 -4.03
C ILE A 110 1.00 0.58 -5.35
N ILE A 111 0.00 1.01 -6.12
CA ILE A 111 -0.27 0.45 -7.45
C ILE A 111 0.36 1.36 -8.49
N LYS A 112 1.27 0.80 -9.28
CA LYS A 112 1.86 1.47 -10.45
C LYS A 112 1.26 0.92 -11.73
N PRO A 113 0.83 1.77 -12.69
CA PRO A 113 0.51 1.28 -14.03
C PRO A 113 1.76 0.64 -14.64
N LYS A 114 1.60 -0.43 -15.40
CA LYS A 114 2.71 -0.93 -16.22
C LYS A 114 2.93 0.04 -17.39
N GLU A 115 4.20 0.34 -17.69
CA GLU A 115 4.56 0.93 -18.98
C GLU A 115 4.08 0.00 -20.10
N LYS A 116 3.52 0.58 -21.16
CA LYS A 116 3.03 -0.16 -22.33
C LYS A 116 4.16 -0.53 -23.28
#